data_AF-A0AAJ6Z438-F1
#
_entry.id   AF-A0AAJ6Z438-F1
#
_cell.length_a   1.000
_cell.length_b   1.000
_cell.length_c   1.000
_cell.angle_alpha   90.00
_cell.angle_beta   90.00
_cell.angle_gamma   90.00
#
_symmetry.space_group_name_H-M   'P 1'
#
loop_
_entity.id
_entity.type
_entity.pdbx_description
1 polymer ?
#
loop_
_entity_poly.entity_id
_entity_poly.type
_entity_poly.pdbx_seq_one_letter_code
_entity_poly.pdbx_strand_id
1 'polypeptide(L)'
;MEFGCVIIINSVLLLLVSDSDSHEIKIKDFSESEIYLDSMQLISKSKYPVEKHFVTTEDGYVLTLFRIPGQGPPVLLVHGIGDSSDSWLVLGPNKSLAYRLADNQFDVWLFNSRGNKYSKKHINKISQNKYWDFSFEEMGSKDLPATIDYILSKTSQSKLSYVGFSQGTTIFFVLCSMRPSYNDKIKQAILLAPVATINNIQSPLISLYANIYDKLTFLAEAGVNEVFPSNVLVSTYHAKVCNLRSPLRFFCGLEYYLNFGLKELDRLPDSRLPIITSHIPAGGSAKTFLHFLQGYVFKSFCRYNYGVKKNIAVYNSSTPPVYDLSSISAPVTLVVSESDWISTIKDARLIQNNLKNVVRNIVINTTLDFTHLEFVYGERVNSVINDPIIRLMKSF
;
A
#
# COMPACT_ATOMS: atom_id res chain seq x y z
N MET A 1 -13.05 2.83 -27.91
CA MET A 1 -12.93 4.18 -27.31
C MET A 1 -13.34 4.08 -25.86
N GLU A 2 -12.67 4.86 -25.00
CA GLU A 2 -12.83 4.96 -23.54
C GLU A 2 -12.00 3.99 -22.69
N PHE A 3 -10.68 4.09 -22.87
CA PHE A 3 -9.69 3.82 -21.82
C PHE A 3 -9.40 5.13 -21.07
N GLY A 4 -9.28 5.09 -19.73
CA GLY A 4 -8.30 5.94 -19.04
C GLY A 4 -8.75 7.15 -18.21
N CYS A 5 -9.97 7.19 -17.64
CA CYS A 5 -10.33 8.28 -16.72
C CYS A 5 -9.67 8.22 -15.32
N VAL A 6 -8.96 7.12 -14.99
CA VAL A 6 -8.19 6.99 -13.71
C VAL A 6 -6.69 7.18 -13.94
N ILE A 7 -6.28 7.45 -15.19
CA ILE A 7 -4.89 7.53 -15.65
C ILE A 7 -4.62 8.95 -16.21
N ILE A 8 -5.38 9.99 -15.86
CA ILE A 8 -5.34 11.26 -16.61
C ILE A 8 -3.95 11.93 -16.63
N ILE A 9 -3.08 11.68 -15.65
CA ILE A 9 -1.69 12.16 -15.73
C ILE A 9 -0.80 11.25 -16.58
N ASN A 10 -0.98 9.92 -16.52
CA ASN A 10 -0.13 8.99 -17.25
C ASN A 10 -0.53 8.87 -18.74
N SER A 11 -1.82 8.98 -19.09
CA SER A 11 -2.30 8.75 -20.47
C SER A 11 -2.10 9.96 -21.38
N VAL A 12 -2.20 11.20 -20.89
CA VAL A 12 -1.90 12.41 -21.68
C VAL A 12 -0.41 12.44 -22.05
N LEU A 13 0.46 12.01 -21.14
CA LEU A 13 1.90 11.92 -21.35
C LEU A 13 2.32 10.75 -22.25
N LEU A 14 1.65 9.61 -22.16
CA LEU A 14 1.82 8.48 -23.08
C LEU A 14 1.46 8.86 -24.53
N LEU A 15 0.43 9.68 -24.74
CA LEU A 15 0.03 10.17 -26.07
C LEU A 15 1.04 11.16 -26.66
N LEU A 16 1.60 12.06 -25.84
CA LEU A 16 2.59 13.05 -26.28
C LEU A 16 3.93 12.44 -26.72
N VAL A 17 4.30 11.26 -26.21
CA VAL A 17 5.56 10.57 -26.57
C VAL A 17 5.36 9.55 -27.71
N SER A 18 4.13 9.06 -27.93
CA SER A 18 3.85 8.13 -29.04
C SER A 18 4.07 8.75 -30.43
N ASP A 19 4.16 10.08 -30.51
CA ASP A 19 4.31 10.83 -31.76
C ASP A 19 5.74 11.34 -32.00
N SER A 20 6.68 11.17 -31.04
CA SER A 20 7.94 11.95 -31.06
C SER A 20 9.27 11.19 -31.15
N ASP A 21 9.34 9.85 -31.24
CA ASP A 21 10.65 9.18 -31.41
C ASP A 21 10.57 7.83 -32.13
N SER A 22 10.75 7.85 -33.46
CA SER A 22 11.02 6.69 -34.31
C SER A 22 12.53 6.45 -34.46
N HIS A 23 13.26 6.36 -33.34
CA HIS A 23 14.64 5.94 -33.33
C HIS A 23 14.80 4.64 -32.55
N GLU A 24 15.16 3.56 -33.26
CA GLU A 24 15.62 2.30 -32.70
C GLU A 24 16.86 2.52 -31.83
N ILE A 25 16.63 2.77 -30.55
CA ILE A 25 17.69 2.78 -29.55
C ILE A 25 18.05 1.32 -29.25
N LYS A 26 19.28 0.93 -29.59
CA LYS A 26 19.87 -0.37 -29.25
C LYS A 26 19.62 -0.68 -27.77
N ILE A 27 18.76 -1.67 -27.53
CA ILE A 27 18.45 -2.24 -26.22
C ILE A 27 19.73 -2.90 -25.71
N LYS A 28 20.53 -2.19 -24.90
CA LYS A 28 21.60 -2.79 -24.11
C LYS A 28 20.96 -3.82 -23.18
N ASP A 29 21.57 -4.99 -23.08
CA ASP A 29 21.12 -6.15 -22.30
C ASP A 29 20.51 -5.74 -20.93
N PHE A 30 19.18 -5.75 -20.84
CA PHE A 30 18.40 -5.31 -19.69
C PHE A 30 18.03 -6.46 -18.74
N SER A 31 18.51 -7.68 -19.03
CA SER A 31 18.12 -8.92 -18.35
C SER A 31 18.49 -8.96 -16.86
N GLU A 32 19.36 -8.07 -16.36
CA GLU A 32 19.75 -7.96 -14.94
C GLU A 32 19.27 -6.69 -14.23
N SER A 33 18.52 -5.82 -14.91
CA SER A 33 18.06 -4.55 -14.32
C SER A 33 16.98 -4.80 -13.26
N GLU A 34 17.14 -4.19 -12.09
CA GLU A 34 16.22 -4.37 -10.96
C GLU A 34 14.79 -3.94 -11.27
N ILE A 35 14.60 -3.10 -12.30
CA ILE A 35 13.27 -2.64 -12.77
C ILE A 35 12.37 -3.77 -13.31
N TYR A 36 12.93 -4.95 -13.58
CA TYR A 36 12.20 -6.12 -14.08
C TYR A 36 12.13 -7.27 -13.07
N LEU A 37 12.76 -7.12 -11.91
CA LEU A 37 12.81 -8.18 -10.91
C LEU A 37 11.52 -8.22 -10.10
N ASP A 38 11.15 -9.41 -9.62
CA ASP A 38 10.12 -9.53 -8.58
C ASP A 38 10.72 -9.44 -7.17
N SER A 39 9.87 -9.40 -6.13
CA SER A 39 10.31 -9.38 -4.73
C SER A 39 11.30 -10.50 -4.40
N MET A 40 11.06 -11.73 -4.89
CA MET A 40 11.92 -12.88 -4.58
C MET A 40 13.30 -12.73 -5.23
N GLN A 41 13.33 -12.23 -6.47
CA GLN A 41 14.54 -11.94 -7.20
C GLN A 41 15.31 -10.75 -6.60
N LEU A 42 14.64 -9.69 -6.14
CA LEU A 42 15.26 -8.58 -5.43
C LEU A 42 15.95 -9.05 -4.14
N ILE A 43 15.28 -9.90 -3.35
CA ILE A 43 15.84 -10.47 -2.11
C ILE A 43 17.03 -11.37 -2.42
N SER A 44 16.90 -12.25 -3.41
CA SER A 44 17.97 -13.17 -3.83
C SER A 44 19.19 -12.41 -4.36
N LYS A 45 18.97 -11.39 -5.19
CA LYS A 45 20.03 -10.51 -5.73
C LYS A 45 20.77 -9.77 -4.61
N SER A 46 20.05 -9.39 -3.55
CA SER A 46 20.61 -8.78 -2.35
C SER A 46 21.33 -9.77 -1.43
N LYS A 47 21.37 -11.06 -1.79
CA LYS A 47 22.04 -12.16 -1.06
C LYS A 47 21.41 -12.52 0.29
N TYR A 48 20.10 -12.26 0.43
CA TYR A 48 19.32 -12.71 1.59
C TYR A 48 18.63 -14.04 1.29
N PRO A 49 18.44 -14.92 2.29
CA PRO A 49 17.57 -16.09 2.12
C PRO A 49 16.15 -15.62 1.82
N VAL A 50 15.45 -16.39 0.98
CA VAL A 50 14.07 -16.06 0.63
C VAL A 50 13.21 -17.31 0.55
N GLU A 51 12.04 -17.25 1.18
CA GLU A 51 10.98 -18.24 1.03
C GLU A 51 9.75 -17.59 0.36
N LYS A 52 9.03 -18.40 -0.41
CA LYS A 52 7.75 -18.02 -1.04
C LYS A 52 6.66 -18.91 -0.50
N HIS A 53 5.57 -18.30 -0.04
CA HIS A 53 4.45 -19.00 0.58
C HIS A 53 3.15 -18.65 -0.14
N PHE A 54 2.22 -19.59 -0.15
CA PHE A 54 0.86 -19.39 -0.63
C PHE A 54 -0.12 -19.55 0.53
N VAL A 55 -0.98 -18.55 0.70
CA VAL A 55 -2.02 -18.53 1.74
C VAL A 55 -3.37 -18.42 1.05
N THR A 56 -4.30 -19.32 1.37
CA THR A 56 -5.65 -19.28 0.82
C THR A 56 -6.59 -18.66 1.85
N THR A 57 -7.32 -17.63 1.45
CA THR A 57 -8.32 -16.96 2.29
C THR A 57 -9.60 -17.80 2.40
N GLU A 58 -10.42 -17.52 3.41
CA GLU A 58 -11.72 -18.19 3.59
C GLU A 58 -12.67 -18.05 2.39
N ASP A 59 -12.50 -17.00 1.58
CA ASP A 59 -13.26 -16.77 0.35
C ASP A 59 -12.51 -17.16 -0.93
N GLY A 60 -11.41 -17.90 -0.82
CA GLY A 60 -10.77 -18.61 -1.94
C GLY A 60 -9.70 -17.83 -2.71
N TYR A 61 -9.34 -16.61 -2.30
CA TYR A 61 -8.20 -15.90 -2.88
C TYR A 61 -6.89 -16.56 -2.44
N VAL A 62 -5.92 -16.65 -3.35
CA VAL A 62 -4.59 -17.20 -3.07
C VAL A 62 -3.59 -16.06 -3.05
N LEU A 63 -3.13 -15.75 -1.85
CA LEU A 63 -2.16 -14.69 -1.57
C LEU A 63 -0.74 -15.27 -1.65
N THR A 64 0.18 -14.50 -2.25
CA THR A 64 1.61 -14.83 -2.24
C THR A 64 2.31 -14.01 -1.17
N LEU A 65 2.91 -14.67 -0.18
CA LEU A 65 3.79 -14.02 0.79
C LEU A 65 5.25 -14.31 0.44
N PHE A 66 6.13 -13.34 0.68
CA PHE A 66 7.57 -13.55 0.68
C PHE A 66 8.10 -13.44 2.10
N ARG A 67 9.14 -14.19 2.40
CA ARG A 67 9.74 -14.21 3.74
C ARG A 67 11.26 -14.14 3.61
N ILE A 68 11.88 -13.28 4.41
CA ILE A 68 13.32 -13.31 4.68
C ILE A 68 13.45 -14.00 6.05
N PRO A 69 13.76 -15.31 6.09
CA PRO A 69 13.71 -16.07 7.33
C PRO A 69 14.76 -15.58 8.31
N GLY A 70 14.33 -15.40 9.56
CA GLY A 70 15.18 -15.04 10.70
C GLY A 70 14.89 -15.92 11.91
N GLN A 71 15.75 -15.85 12.94
CA GLN A 71 15.59 -16.61 14.18
C GLN A 71 14.78 -15.85 15.26
N GLY A 72 14.63 -14.55 15.09
CA GLY A 72 13.89 -13.68 16.01
C GLY A 72 12.39 -13.69 15.77
N PRO A 73 11.64 -12.80 16.45
CA PRO A 73 10.19 -12.78 16.39
C PRO A 73 9.69 -12.37 14.98
N PRO A 74 8.53 -12.89 14.54
CA PRO A 74 7.96 -12.58 13.25
C PRO A 74 7.48 -11.14 13.16
N VAL A 75 7.76 -10.53 12.01
CA VAL A 75 7.35 -9.18 11.64
C VAL A 75 6.62 -9.21 10.33
N LEU A 76 5.37 -8.77 10.30
CA LEU A 76 4.57 -8.65 9.09
C LEU A 76 4.63 -7.21 8.57
N LEU A 77 5.20 -7.02 7.38
CA LEU A 77 5.24 -5.75 6.66
C LEU A 77 4.10 -5.68 5.63
N VAL A 78 3.27 -4.65 5.71
CA VAL A 78 2.03 -4.51 4.93
C VAL A 78 2.01 -3.19 4.16
N HIS A 79 2.01 -3.31 2.84
CA HIS A 79 2.11 -2.20 1.89
C HIS A 79 0.83 -1.34 1.77
N GLY A 80 0.95 -0.22 1.05
CA GLY A 80 -0.13 0.72 0.78
C GLY A 80 -1.04 0.35 -0.41
N ILE A 81 -1.92 1.27 -0.79
CA ILE A 81 -2.81 1.10 -1.95
C ILE A 81 -2.00 1.11 -3.25
N GLY A 82 -2.35 0.23 -4.20
CA GLY A 82 -1.66 0.16 -5.49
C GLY A 82 -0.21 -0.29 -5.39
N ASP A 83 0.19 -0.88 -4.26
CA ASP A 83 1.55 -1.30 -3.95
C ASP A 83 1.64 -2.83 -3.76
N SER A 84 2.83 -3.31 -3.46
CA SER A 84 3.14 -4.71 -3.18
C SER A 84 4.26 -4.83 -2.14
N SER A 85 4.67 -6.06 -1.86
CA SER A 85 5.85 -6.35 -1.03
C SER A 85 7.13 -5.64 -1.49
N ASP A 86 7.19 -5.20 -2.75
CA ASP A 86 8.36 -4.49 -3.31
C ASP A 86 8.67 -3.17 -2.59
N SER A 87 7.65 -2.49 -2.05
CA SER A 87 7.82 -1.26 -1.26
C SER A 87 8.87 -1.38 -0.17
N TRP A 88 8.97 -2.57 0.44
CA TRP A 88 9.88 -2.86 1.51
C TRP A 88 11.28 -3.29 1.04
N LEU A 89 11.54 -3.32 -0.27
CA LEU A 89 12.73 -3.92 -0.90
C LEU A 89 13.45 -3.01 -1.90
N VAL A 90 12.72 -2.15 -2.62
CA VAL A 90 13.25 -1.41 -3.78
C VAL A 90 14.30 -0.33 -3.45
N LEU A 91 14.56 -0.01 -2.18
CA LEU A 91 15.67 0.86 -1.81
C LEU A 91 17.01 0.11 -1.66
N GLY A 92 16.97 -1.22 -1.70
CA GLY A 92 18.15 -2.08 -1.52
C GLY A 92 18.52 -2.28 -0.04
N PRO A 93 19.48 -3.17 0.24
CA PRO A 93 19.74 -3.71 1.59
C PRO A 93 20.03 -2.65 2.67
N ASN A 94 20.71 -1.57 2.29
CA ASN A 94 21.11 -0.53 3.24
C ASN A 94 19.96 0.41 3.67
N LYS A 95 18.86 0.47 2.92
CA LYS A 95 17.78 1.45 3.14
C LYS A 95 16.38 0.85 3.24
N SER A 96 16.16 -0.34 2.71
CA SER A 96 14.85 -0.98 2.73
C SER A 96 14.59 -1.69 4.07
N LEU A 97 13.47 -1.35 4.72
CA LEU A 97 13.15 -1.82 6.08
C LEU A 97 13.19 -3.35 6.23
N ALA A 98 12.77 -4.11 5.20
CA ALA A 98 12.78 -5.57 5.25
C ALA A 98 14.19 -6.14 5.49
N TYR A 99 15.18 -5.68 4.72
CA TYR A 99 16.56 -6.13 4.87
C TYR A 99 17.14 -5.69 6.21
N ARG A 100 16.85 -4.46 6.62
CA ARG A 100 17.35 -3.93 7.90
C ARG A 100 16.78 -4.68 9.10
N LEU A 101 15.52 -5.12 9.03
CA LEU A 101 14.94 -6.00 10.06
C LEU A 101 15.59 -7.39 10.04
N ALA A 102 15.84 -7.96 8.87
CA ALA A 102 16.53 -9.24 8.74
C ALA A 102 17.96 -9.19 9.30
N ASP A 103 18.71 -8.11 9.04
CA ASP A 103 20.05 -7.87 9.64
C ASP A 103 20.00 -7.79 11.17
N ASN A 104 18.84 -7.41 11.71
CA ASN A 104 18.57 -7.37 13.15
C ASN A 104 17.90 -8.65 13.66
N GLN A 105 18.03 -9.76 12.92
CA GLN A 105 17.59 -11.12 13.26
C GLN A 105 16.07 -11.32 13.32
N PHE A 106 15.25 -10.33 12.92
CA PHE A 106 13.81 -10.53 12.84
C PHE A 106 13.44 -11.53 11.74
N ASP A 107 12.36 -12.28 11.96
CA ASP A 107 11.77 -13.12 10.92
C ASP A 107 10.79 -12.29 10.08
N VAL A 108 11.20 -11.87 8.88
CA VAL A 108 10.49 -10.83 8.12
C VAL A 108 9.54 -11.44 7.10
N TRP A 109 8.27 -11.09 7.21
CA TRP A 109 7.18 -11.51 6.33
C TRP A 109 6.65 -10.32 5.54
N LEU A 110 6.55 -10.48 4.22
CA LEU A 110 6.11 -9.45 3.29
C LEU A 110 4.75 -9.85 2.73
N PHE A 111 3.75 -9.04 3.05
CA PHE A 111 2.36 -9.24 2.63
C PHE A 111 2.12 -8.79 1.18
N ASN A 112 1.15 -9.43 0.52
CA ASN A 112 0.58 -8.95 -0.75
C ASN A 112 -0.94 -9.10 -0.76
N SER A 113 -1.63 -7.95 -0.83
CA SER A 113 -3.08 -7.90 -0.91
C SER A 113 -3.62 -8.63 -2.14
N ARG A 114 -4.80 -9.25 -2.01
CA ARG A 114 -5.55 -9.78 -3.17
C ARG A 114 -5.62 -8.77 -4.32
N GLY A 115 -5.40 -9.27 -5.54
CA GLY A 115 -5.47 -8.49 -6.79
C GLY A 115 -4.23 -7.67 -7.14
N ASN A 116 -3.25 -7.51 -6.24
CA ASN A 116 -1.94 -6.98 -6.66
C ASN A 116 -1.19 -8.03 -7.51
N LYS A 117 -0.09 -7.63 -8.16
CA LYS A 117 0.67 -8.43 -9.13
C LYS A 117 1.14 -9.80 -8.62
N TYR A 118 1.23 -10.00 -7.31
CA TYR A 118 1.63 -11.27 -6.70
C TYR A 118 0.45 -12.15 -6.26
N SER A 119 -0.73 -11.57 -6.07
CA SER A 119 -1.90 -12.23 -5.48
C SER A 119 -3.12 -12.20 -6.41
N LYS A 120 -2.92 -12.47 -7.71
CA LYS A 120 -3.96 -12.51 -8.76
C LYS A 120 -4.66 -13.87 -8.97
N LYS A 121 -4.70 -14.73 -7.94
CA LYS A 121 -5.22 -16.10 -8.06
C LYS A 121 -6.42 -16.34 -7.15
N HIS A 122 -7.28 -17.26 -7.58
CA HIS A 122 -8.44 -17.76 -6.83
C HIS A 122 -8.56 -19.27 -7.04
N ILE A 123 -8.93 -20.03 -6.01
CA ILE A 123 -8.99 -21.50 -6.07
C ILE A 123 -10.04 -22.01 -7.07
N ASN A 124 -11.12 -21.26 -7.21
CA ASN A 124 -12.19 -21.53 -8.17
C ASN A 124 -12.06 -20.61 -9.39
N LYS A 125 -12.46 -21.11 -10.56
CA LYS A 125 -12.65 -20.27 -11.75
C LYS A 125 -13.90 -19.40 -11.57
N ILE A 126 -13.70 -18.11 -11.31
CA ILE A 126 -14.77 -17.11 -11.16
C ILE A 126 -14.69 -16.06 -12.26
N SER A 127 -15.79 -15.34 -12.53
CA SER A 127 -15.81 -14.24 -13.48
C SER A 127 -14.90 -13.09 -13.02
N GLN A 128 -14.40 -12.29 -13.96
CA GLN A 128 -13.55 -11.12 -13.64
C GLN A 128 -14.28 -10.17 -12.68
N ASN A 129 -15.54 -9.82 -12.95
CA ASN A 129 -16.31 -8.94 -12.07
C ASN A 129 -16.40 -9.47 -10.64
N LYS A 130 -16.56 -10.79 -10.46
CA LYS A 130 -16.59 -11.41 -9.12
C LYS A 130 -15.20 -11.46 -8.48
N TYR A 131 -14.15 -11.67 -9.26
CA TYR A 131 -12.76 -11.68 -8.78
C TYR A 131 -12.32 -10.29 -8.28
N TRP A 132 -12.84 -9.22 -8.84
CA TRP A 132 -12.46 -7.86 -8.46
C TRP A 132 -13.45 -7.18 -7.50
N ASP A 133 -14.50 -7.89 -7.06
CA ASP A 133 -15.53 -7.38 -6.13
C ASP A 133 -15.07 -7.43 -4.66
N PHE A 134 -13.92 -6.84 -4.38
CA PHE A 134 -13.37 -6.71 -3.02
C PHE A 134 -12.91 -5.28 -2.75
N SER A 135 -12.76 -4.91 -1.49
CA SER A 135 -12.19 -3.64 -1.05
C SER A 135 -11.14 -3.88 0.05
N PHE A 136 -10.69 -2.80 0.71
CA PHE A 136 -9.87 -2.93 1.91
C PHE A 136 -10.62 -3.67 3.06
N GLU A 137 -11.96 -3.76 3.02
CA GLU A 137 -12.73 -4.55 3.98
C GLU A 137 -12.34 -6.04 3.93
N GLU A 138 -12.36 -6.65 2.75
CA GLU A 138 -11.98 -8.06 2.59
C GLU A 138 -10.48 -8.28 2.87
N MET A 139 -9.62 -7.31 2.52
CA MET A 139 -8.20 -7.39 2.88
C MET A 139 -8.00 -7.43 4.41
N GLY A 140 -8.68 -6.57 5.16
CA GLY A 140 -8.61 -6.58 6.62
C GLY A 140 -9.31 -7.77 7.27
N SER A 141 -10.50 -8.13 6.80
CA SER A 141 -11.35 -9.16 7.42
C SER A 141 -11.06 -10.59 6.98
N LYS A 142 -10.28 -10.80 5.90
CA LYS A 142 -10.00 -12.14 5.34
C LYS A 142 -8.53 -12.35 4.97
N ASP A 143 -7.87 -11.39 4.31
CA ASP A 143 -6.46 -11.57 3.91
C ASP A 143 -5.53 -11.58 5.13
N LEU A 144 -5.67 -10.59 6.01
CA LEU A 144 -4.84 -10.50 7.22
C LEU A 144 -5.08 -11.68 8.18
N PRO A 145 -6.32 -12.11 8.48
CA PRO A 145 -6.57 -13.32 9.26
C PRO A 145 -5.83 -14.55 8.76
N ALA A 146 -6.00 -14.89 7.48
CA ALA A 146 -5.36 -16.05 6.87
C ALA A 146 -3.83 -15.93 6.90
N THR A 147 -3.30 -14.72 6.66
CA THR A 147 -1.87 -14.42 6.70
C THR A 147 -1.29 -14.59 8.11
N ILE A 148 -1.92 -13.96 9.11
CA ILE A 148 -1.45 -13.99 10.50
C ILE A 148 -1.49 -15.43 11.02
N ASP A 149 -2.59 -16.15 10.81
CA ASP A 149 -2.71 -17.54 11.27
C ASP A 149 -1.67 -18.45 10.62
N TYR A 150 -1.41 -18.26 9.32
CA TYR A 150 -0.35 -18.98 8.63
C TYR A 150 1.03 -18.70 9.23
N ILE A 151 1.37 -17.42 9.47
CA ILE A 151 2.67 -17.03 10.02
C ILE A 151 2.86 -17.58 11.43
N LEU A 152 1.87 -17.42 12.30
CA LEU A 152 1.92 -17.91 13.69
C LEU A 152 2.05 -19.43 13.73
N SER A 153 1.32 -20.14 12.87
CA SER A 153 1.45 -21.60 12.73
C SER A 153 2.83 -22.00 12.20
N LYS A 154 3.34 -21.31 11.17
CA LYS A 154 4.63 -21.64 10.53
C LYS A 154 5.83 -21.38 11.45
N THR A 155 5.72 -20.38 12.31
CA THR A 155 6.79 -19.93 13.21
C THR A 155 6.65 -20.49 14.63
N SER A 156 5.53 -21.15 14.95
CA SER A 156 5.16 -21.60 16.30
C SER A 156 5.12 -20.46 17.33
N GLN A 157 4.86 -19.24 16.89
CA GLN A 157 4.74 -18.06 17.74
C GLN A 157 3.27 -17.78 18.05
N SER A 158 2.99 -17.21 19.23
CA SER A 158 1.62 -16.83 19.62
C SER A 158 1.24 -15.43 19.15
N LYS A 159 2.22 -14.56 18.88
CA LYS A 159 2.03 -13.18 18.42
C LYS A 159 3.09 -12.78 17.40
N LEU A 160 2.78 -11.77 16.58
CA LEU A 160 3.73 -11.13 15.66
C LEU A 160 3.71 -9.61 15.80
N SER A 161 4.78 -8.95 15.37
CA SER A 161 4.79 -7.49 15.22
C SER A 161 4.24 -7.11 13.84
N TYR A 162 3.42 -6.08 13.79
CA TYR A 162 2.80 -5.59 12.56
C TYR A 162 3.38 -4.22 12.19
N VAL A 163 3.80 -4.04 10.94
CA VAL A 163 4.17 -2.72 10.39
C VAL A 163 3.35 -2.47 9.14
N GLY A 164 2.47 -1.47 9.19
CA GLY A 164 1.61 -1.10 8.07
C GLY A 164 1.96 0.27 7.55
N PHE A 165 1.92 0.45 6.23
CA PHE A 165 2.04 1.74 5.57
C PHE A 165 0.76 2.10 4.82
N SER A 166 0.25 3.32 4.97
CA SER A 166 -0.90 3.84 4.20
C SER A 166 -2.11 2.89 4.32
N GLN A 167 -2.66 2.35 3.21
CA GLN A 167 -3.73 1.33 3.25
C GLN A 167 -3.42 0.12 4.14
N GLY A 168 -2.14 -0.26 4.32
CA GLY A 168 -1.75 -1.29 5.27
C GLY A 168 -2.30 -0.99 6.68
N THR A 169 -2.23 0.26 7.11
CA THR A 169 -2.82 0.70 8.38
C THR A 169 -4.35 0.61 8.37
N THR A 170 -5.01 0.93 7.25
CA THR A 170 -6.46 0.81 7.09
C THR A 170 -6.93 -0.62 7.31
N ILE A 171 -6.28 -1.58 6.65
CA ILE A 171 -6.68 -2.99 6.74
C ILE A 171 -6.38 -3.57 8.12
N PHE A 172 -5.38 -3.04 8.85
CA PHE A 172 -5.17 -3.33 10.26
C PHE A 172 -6.36 -2.87 11.13
N PHE A 173 -6.83 -1.63 10.93
CA PHE A 173 -7.98 -1.12 11.68
C PHE A 173 -9.26 -1.93 11.39
N VAL A 174 -9.48 -2.32 10.13
CA VAL A 174 -10.58 -3.22 9.75
C VAL A 174 -10.44 -4.58 10.44
N LEU A 175 -9.27 -5.21 10.39
CA LEU A 175 -9.03 -6.50 11.04
C LEU A 175 -9.40 -6.44 12.53
N CYS A 176 -8.79 -5.52 13.26
CA CYS A 176 -8.91 -5.46 14.71
C CYS A 176 -10.31 -5.05 15.18
N SER A 177 -11.08 -4.33 14.35
CA SER A 177 -12.46 -3.96 14.64
C SER A 177 -13.48 -5.03 14.27
N MET A 178 -13.31 -5.69 13.12
CA MET A 178 -14.25 -6.72 12.66
C MET A 178 -13.97 -8.11 13.23
N ARG A 179 -12.72 -8.38 13.64
CA ARG A 179 -12.30 -9.66 14.23
C ARG A 179 -11.51 -9.42 15.52
N PRO A 180 -12.17 -9.01 16.61
CA PRO A 180 -11.50 -8.56 17.83
C PRO A 180 -10.50 -9.55 18.45
N SER A 181 -10.70 -10.86 18.26
CA SER A 181 -9.76 -11.90 18.72
C SER A 181 -8.37 -11.81 18.10
N TYR A 182 -8.21 -11.09 16.98
CA TYR A 182 -6.89 -10.84 16.39
C TYR A 182 -6.09 -9.77 17.12
N ASN A 183 -6.72 -8.91 17.93
CA ASN A 183 -5.96 -7.97 18.76
C ASN A 183 -4.96 -8.70 19.67
N ASP A 184 -5.32 -9.87 20.20
CA ASP A 184 -4.47 -10.66 21.09
C ASP A 184 -3.27 -11.30 20.38
N LYS A 185 -3.35 -11.44 19.04
CA LYS A 185 -2.28 -11.99 18.18
C LYS A 185 -1.25 -10.93 17.76
N ILE A 186 -1.50 -9.66 18.06
CA ILE A 186 -0.60 -8.56 17.73
C ILE A 186 0.26 -8.24 18.95
N LYS A 187 1.58 -8.41 18.81
CA LYS A 187 2.54 -8.01 19.85
C LYS A 187 2.61 -6.49 19.96
N GLN A 188 2.75 -5.83 18.82
CA GLN A 188 2.71 -4.38 18.64
C GLN A 188 2.37 -4.07 17.17
N ALA A 189 1.69 -2.96 16.93
CA ALA A 189 1.41 -2.45 15.59
C ALA A 189 2.07 -1.08 15.42
N ILE A 190 2.88 -0.93 14.38
CA ILE A 190 3.53 0.32 14.00
C ILE A 190 2.90 0.78 12.69
N LEU A 191 2.16 1.88 12.76
CA LEU A 191 1.33 2.36 11.66
C LEU A 191 1.95 3.63 11.06
N LEU A 192 2.55 3.48 9.88
CA LEU A 192 3.22 4.53 9.13
C LEU A 192 2.23 5.22 8.20
N ALA A 193 2.10 6.54 8.33
CA ALA A 193 1.09 7.32 7.61
C ALA A 193 -0.33 6.70 7.75
N PRO A 194 -0.89 6.64 8.98
CA PRO A 194 -2.14 5.95 9.26
C PRO A 194 -3.36 6.56 8.53
N VAL A 195 -4.12 5.70 7.84
CA VAL A 195 -5.31 6.07 7.06
C VAL A 195 -6.53 5.31 7.58
N ALA A 196 -7.54 6.05 8.03
CA ALA A 196 -8.87 5.51 8.35
C ALA A 196 -9.94 6.57 8.03
N THR A 197 -9.85 7.72 8.70
CA THR A 197 -10.54 8.94 8.30
C THR A 197 -9.71 9.65 7.24
N ILE A 198 -10.33 10.12 6.16
CA ILE A 198 -9.65 10.85 5.09
C ILE A 198 -10.37 12.16 4.76
N ASN A 199 -10.84 12.82 5.81
CA ASN A 199 -11.75 13.95 5.69
C ASN A 199 -11.04 15.19 5.15
N ASN A 200 -9.73 15.27 5.36
CA ASN A 200 -8.91 16.46 5.15
C ASN A 200 -7.78 16.23 4.13
N ILE A 201 -7.86 15.20 3.29
CA ILE A 201 -6.87 14.96 2.22
C ILE A 201 -6.64 16.24 1.40
N GLN A 202 -5.36 16.56 1.17
CA GLN A 202 -4.91 17.75 0.46
C GLN A 202 -4.57 17.48 -1.01
N SER A 203 -4.57 16.22 -1.45
CA SER A 203 -4.32 15.87 -2.85
C SER A 203 -5.43 16.45 -3.76
N PRO A 204 -5.07 17.28 -4.77
CA PRO A 204 -6.05 17.83 -5.69
C PRO A 204 -6.74 16.76 -6.55
N LEU A 205 -6.06 15.64 -6.80
CA LEU A 205 -6.61 14.53 -7.59
C LEU A 205 -7.72 13.80 -6.85
N ILE A 206 -7.59 13.60 -5.54
CA ILE A 206 -8.65 12.98 -4.74
C ILE A 206 -9.91 13.83 -4.74
N SER A 207 -9.76 15.16 -4.62
CA SER A 207 -10.89 16.10 -4.75
C SER A 207 -11.54 16.02 -6.14
N LEU A 208 -10.75 15.92 -7.21
CA LEU A 208 -11.28 15.76 -8.57
C LEU A 208 -12.05 14.43 -8.73
N TYR A 209 -11.48 13.32 -8.26
CA TYR A 209 -12.13 12.01 -8.34
C TYR A 209 -13.41 11.93 -7.50
N ALA A 210 -13.44 12.59 -6.34
CA ALA A 210 -14.64 12.72 -5.53
C ALA A 210 -15.77 13.43 -6.29
N ASN A 211 -15.46 14.47 -7.06
CA ASN A 211 -16.45 15.20 -7.87
C ASN A 211 -17.05 14.37 -9.02
N ILE A 212 -16.36 13.33 -9.48
CA ILE A 212 -16.84 12.41 -10.52
C ILE A 212 -17.14 11.01 -9.98
N TYR A 213 -17.32 10.88 -8.66
CA TYR A 213 -17.49 9.60 -7.97
C TYR A 213 -18.59 8.72 -8.57
N ASP A 214 -19.76 9.28 -8.90
CA ASP A 214 -20.87 8.52 -9.48
C ASP A 214 -20.52 7.94 -10.86
N LYS A 215 -19.78 8.71 -11.68
CA LYS A 215 -19.30 8.25 -12.99
C LYS A 215 -18.27 7.12 -12.84
N LEU A 216 -17.36 7.24 -11.87
CA LEU A 216 -16.37 6.19 -11.58
C LEU A 216 -17.06 4.91 -11.09
N THR A 217 -18.10 5.05 -10.26
CA THR A 217 -18.91 3.92 -9.77
C THR A 217 -19.59 3.22 -10.93
N PHE A 218 -20.25 3.97 -11.81
CA PHE A 218 -20.88 3.42 -13.02
C PHE A 218 -19.87 2.67 -13.91
N LEU A 219 -18.68 3.23 -14.13
CA LEU A 219 -17.63 2.54 -14.91
C LEU A 219 -17.17 1.24 -14.25
N ALA A 220 -17.02 1.22 -12.92
CA ALA A 220 -16.66 0.02 -12.19
C ALA A 220 -17.75 -1.06 -12.30
N GLU A 221 -19.02 -0.68 -12.21
CA GLU A 221 -20.17 -1.58 -12.41
C GLU A 221 -20.28 -2.09 -13.84
N ALA A 222 -19.85 -1.28 -14.82
CA ALA A 222 -19.78 -1.65 -16.24
C ALA A 222 -18.59 -2.56 -16.60
N GLY A 223 -17.72 -2.92 -15.63
CA GLY A 223 -16.64 -3.89 -15.83
C GLY A 223 -15.22 -3.31 -15.78
N VAL A 224 -15.03 -2.03 -15.48
CA VAL A 224 -13.71 -1.45 -15.21
C VAL A 224 -13.29 -1.80 -13.78
N ASN A 225 -12.85 -3.05 -13.57
CA ASN A 225 -12.69 -3.57 -12.22
C ASN A 225 -11.26 -3.51 -11.65
N GLU A 226 -10.22 -3.40 -12.49
CA GLU A 226 -8.83 -3.25 -12.05
C GLU A 226 -8.39 -1.78 -12.18
N VAL A 227 -7.71 -1.27 -11.15
CA VAL A 227 -7.01 0.02 -11.15
C VAL A 227 -5.56 -0.18 -10.73
N PHE A 228 -4.71 0.81 -11.01
CA PHE A 228 -3.27 0.75 -10.71
C PHE A 228 -2.57 -0.47 -11.33
N PRO A 229 -2.81 -0.83 -12.61
CA PRO A 229 -2.33 -2.10 -13.15
C PRO A 229 -0.80 -2.15 -13.23
N SER A 230 -0.22 -3.27 -12.81
CA SER A 230 1.21 -3.54 -13.02
C SER A 230 1.41 -4.19 -14.40
N ASN A 231 2.12 -3.52 -15.30
CA ASN A 231 2.51 -4.09 -16.59
C ASN A 231 3.85 -3.52 -17.06
N VAL A 232 4.59 -4.32 -17.83
CA VAL A 232 5.96 -4.03 -18.26
C VAL A 232 6.06 -2.70 -19.01
N LEU A 233 5.07 -2.35 -19.83
CA LEU A 233 5.08 -1.10 -20.60
C LEU A 233 5.01 0.12 -19.66
N VAL A 234 4.05 0.13 -18.73
CA VAL A 234 3.89 1.20 -17.74
C VAL A 234 5.12 1.28 -16.83
N SER A 235 5.61 0.15 -16.32
CA SER A 235 6.81 0.10 -15.48
C SER A 235 8.05 0.63 -16.21
N THR A 236 8.24 0.26 -17.47
CA THR A 236 9.39 0.72 -18.28
C THR A 236 9.27 2.21 -18.60
N TYR A 237 8.06 2.69 -18.89
CA TYR A 237 7.79 4.10 -19.11
C TYR A 237 8.15 4.93 -17.87
N HIS A 238 7.65 4.54 -16.70
CA HIS A 238 7.96 5.20 -15.43
C HIS A 238 9.44 5.19 -15.11
N ALA A 239 10.12 4.06 -15.31
CA ALA A 239 11.57 3.97 -15.09
C ALA A 239 12.36 4.94 -15.98
N LYS A 240 11.95 5.09 -17.25
CA LYS A 240 12.59 6.00 -18.22
C LYS A 240 12.31 7.46 -17.89
N VAL A 241 11.04 7.82 -17.67
CA VAL A 241 10.65 9.21 -17.40
C VAL A 241 11.24 9.70 -16.09
N CYS A 242 11.27 8.87 -15.05
CA CYS A 242 11.85 9.18 -13.75
C CYS A 242 13.37 9.00 -13.67
N ASN A 243 14.07 8.71 -14.77
CA ASN A 243 15.53 8.61 -14.78
C ASN A 243 16.18 9.99 -14.59
N LEU A 244 17.34 10.03 -13.91
CA LEU A 244 18.06 11.28 -13.63
C LEU A 244 18.44 12.06 -14.89
N ARG A 245 18.78 11.36 -15.97
CA ARG A 245 19.19 11.97 -17.24
C ARG A 245 18.03 12.15 -18.24
N SER A 246 16.80 11.87 -17.81
CA SER A 246 15.64 11.97 -18.70
C SER A 246 15.25 13.42 -18.95
N PRO A 247 15.07 13.87 -20.20
CA PRO A 247 14.51 15.18 -20.49
C PRO A 247 13.06 15.31 -20.00
N LEU A 248 12.38 14.19 -19.79
CA LEU A 248 10.98 14.13 -19.32
C LEU A 248 10.88 14.06 -17.78
N ARG A 249 11.98 14.15 -17.03
CA ARG A 249 12.02 14.01 -15.56
C ARG A 249 11.06 14.96 -14.84
N PHE A 250 10.82 16.14 -15.40
CA PHE A 250 9.82 17.09 -14.88
C PHE A 250 8.43 16.45 -14.73
N PHE A 251 8.00 15.61 -15.67
CA PHE A 251 6.70 14.97 -15.62
C PHE A 251 6.59 13.91 -14.52
N CYS A 252 7.69 13.20 -14.22
CA CYS A 252 7.77 12.35 -13.03
C CYS A 252 7.56 13.20 -11.77
N GLY A 253 8.23 14.36 -11.68
CA GLY A 253 8.09 15.25 -10.53
C GLY A 253 6.67 15.76 -10.36
N LEU A 254 6.05 16.19 -11.47
CA LEU A 254 4.68 16.67 -11.47
C LEU A 254 3.67 15.60 -11.05
N GLU A 255 3.82 14.37 -11.53
CA GLU A 255 2.96 13.26 -11.14
C GLU A 255 3.04 12.98 -9.64
N TYR A 256 4.25 12.85 -9.10
CA TYR A 256 4.46 12.56 -7.68
C TYR A 256 4.05 13.72 -6.78
N TYR A 257 4.22 14.96 -7.23
CA TYR A 257 3.70 16.14 -6.55
C TYR A 257 2.17 16.14 -6.49
N LEU A 258 1.48 15.95 -7.62
CA LEU A 258 0.01 16.00 -7.68
C LEU A 258 -0.65 14.86 -6.89
N ASN A 259 -0.03 13.67 -6.88
CA ASN A 259 -0.57 12.53 -6.15
C ASN A 259 -0.25 12.57 -4.65
N PHE A 260 0.98 12.93 -4.26
CA PHE A 260 1.49 12.69 -2.91
C PHE A 260 2.03 13.94 -2.19
N GLY A 261 2.02 15.11 -2.83
CA GLY A 261 2.58 16.34 -2.28
C GLY A 261 4.10 16.40 -2.25
N LEU A 262 4.77 15.50 -2.98
CA LEU A 262 6.23 15.44 -3.04
C LEU A 262 6.77 16.64 -3.83
N LYS A 263 7.19 17.70 -3.11
CA LYS A 263 7.63 18.97 -3.72
C LYS A 263 8.94 18.84 -4.49
N GLU A 264 9.86 18.04 -3.98
CA GLU A 264 11.20 17.86 -4.52
C GLU A 264 11.45 16.35 -4.71
N LEU A 265 11.78 15.94 -5.94
CA LEU A 265 11.97 14.52 -6.27
C LEU A 265 13.18 13.89 -5.58
N ASP A 266 14.20 14.68 -5.25
CA ASP A 266 15.44 14.25 -4.59
C ASP A 266 15.23 13.82 -3.12
N ARG A 267 14.04 14.06 -2.57
CA ARG A 267 13.59 13.44 -1.31
C ARG A 267 13.36 11.94 -1.45
N LEU A 268 13.24 11.44 -2.68
CA LEU A 268 13.41 10.03 -3.02
C LEU A 268 14.84 9.84 -3.57
N PRO A 269 15.50 8.69 -3.33
CA PRO A 269 16.85 8.47 -3.83
C PRO A 269 16.88 8.51 -5.36
N ASP A 270 17.55 9.51 -5.94
CA ASP A 270 17.64 9.68 -7.40
C ASP A 270 18.13 8.43 -8.13
N SER A 271 19.08 7.71 -7.53
CA SER A 271 19.65 6.47 -8.09
C SER A 271 18.68 5.29 -8.03
N ARG A 272 17.67 5.33 -7.17
CA ARG A 272 16.64 4.28 -7.00
C ARG A 272 15.32 4.66 -7.63
N LEU A 273 15.10 5.93 -7.98
CA LEU A 273 13.82 6.41 -8.48
C LEU A 273 13.28 5.60 -9.67
N PRO A 274 14.08 5.26 -10.71
CA PRO A 274 13.61 4.40 -11.80
C PRO A 274 13.15 3.00 -11.35
N ILE A 275 13.74 2.49 -10.28
CA ILE A 275 13.38 1.18 -9.72
C ILE A 275 12.10 1.35 -8.93
N ILE A 276 12.01 2.31 -8.01
CA ILE A 276 10.79 2.62 -7.27
C ILE A 276 9.59 2.74 -8.22
N THR A 277 9.71 3.59 -9.26
CA THR A 277 8.60 3.90 -10.18
C THR A 277 8.27 2.77 -11.16
N SER A 278 9.16 1.78 -11.33
CA SER A 278 8.84 0.58 -12.11
C SER A 278 8.04 -0.47 -11.32
N HIS A 279 8.12 -0.44 -9.99
CA HIS A 279 7.45 -1.41 -9.12
C HIS A 279 6.07 -0.94 -8.61
N ILE A 280 5.82 0.38 -8.64
CA ILE A 280 4.51 0.99 -8.40
C ILE A 280 3.99 1.66 -9.68
N PRO A 281 2.73 1.42 -10.08
CA PRO A 281 1.71 0.69 -9.35
C PRO A 281 1.77 -0.85 -9.53
N ALA A 282 1.16 -1.56 -8.58
CA ALA A 282 1.20 -3.01 -8.46
C ALA A 282 -0.17 -3.73 -8.58
N GLY A 283 -1.27 -3.00 -8.74
CA GLY A 283 -2.63 -3.54 -8.93
C GLY A 283 -3.55 -3.37 -7.73
N GLY A 284 -4.85 -3.22 -7.99
CA GLY A 284 -5.91 -3.17 -6.99
C GLY A 284 -7.30 -3.16 -7.64
N SER A 285 -8.36 -3.39 -6.87
CA SER A 285 -9.72 -3.30 -7.40
C SER A 285 -10.21 -1.85 -7.44
N ALA A 286 -11.01 -1.53 -8.47
CA ALA A 286 -11.74 -0.27 -8.55
C ALA A 286 -12.62 -0.05 -7.31
N LYS A 287 -13.23 -1.13 -6.79
CA LYS A 287 -14.02 -1.09 -5.55
C LYS A 287 -13.19 -0.68 -4.33
N THR A 288 -11.91 -1.04 -4.23
CA THR A 288 -11.02 -0.55 -3.16
C THR A 288 -10.84 0.97 -3.26
N PHE A 289 -10.55 1.48 -4.46
CA PHE A 289 -10.38 2.92 -4.68
C PHE A 289 -11.67 3.70 -4.42
N LEU A 290 -12.82 3.19 -4.91
CA LEU A 290 -14.13 3.76 -4.64
C LEU A 290 -14.46 3.74 -3.15
N HIS A 291 -14.11 2.69 -2.41
CA HIS A 291 -14.33 2.63 -0.96
C HIS A 291 -13.56 3.73 -0.22
N PHE A 292 -12.32 4.03 -0.64
CA PHE A 292 -11.63 5.21 -0.11
C PHE A 292 -12.35 6.50 -0.49
N LEU A 293 -12.74 6.68 -1.76
CA LEU A 293 -13.49 7.87 -2.18
C LEU A 293 -14.80 8.05 -1.38
N GLN A 294 -15.50 6.97 -1.04
CA GLN A 294 -16.66 7.02 -0.15
C GLN A 294 -16.31 7.59 1.23
N GLY A 295 -15.17 7.18 1.80
CA GLY A 295 -14.67 7.76 3.05
C GLY A 295 -14.40 9.26 2.94
N TYR A 296 -13.90 9.73 1.79
CA TYR A 296 -13.69 11.15 1.53
C TYR A 296 -15.00 11.92 1.34
N VAL A 297 -15.96 11.37 0.58
CA VAL A 297 -17.23 12.02 0.24
C VAL A 297 -18.18 12.04 1.44
N PHE A 298 -18.34 10.90 2.12
CA PHE A 298 -19.28 10.74 3.24
C PHE A 298 -18.66 11.02 4.61
N LYS A 299 -17.35 11.32 4.65
CA LYS A 299 -16.60 11.67 5.87
C LYS A 299 -16.69 10.60 6.97
N SER A 300 -16.72 9.33 6.56
CA SER A 300 -16.97 8.18 7.44
C SER A 300 -16.04 7.02 7.14
N PHE A 301 -15.40 6.48 8.18
CA PHE A 301 -14.65 5.23 8.10
C PHE A 301 -15.59 4.04 8.37
N CYS A 302 -16.27 3.59 7.33
CA CYS A 302 -17.35 2.60 7.41
C CYS A 302 -17.21 1.55 6.32
N ARG A 303 -18.05 0.51 6.40
CA ARG A 303 -18.16 -0.52 5.36
C ARG A 303 -18.61 0.07 4.03
N TYR A 304 -18.44 -0.69 2.95
CA TYR A 304 -18.72 -0.20 1.60
C TYR A 304 -20.18 0.23 1.43
N ASN A 305 -20.41 1.46 0.98
CA ASN A 305 -21.75 1.95 0.71
C ASN A 305 -22.22 1.46 -0.66
N TYR A 306 -23.19 0.55 -0.70
CA TYR A 306 -23.78 0.03 -1.94
C TYR A 306 -25.01 0.82 -2.42
N GLY A 307 -25.35 1.92 -1.74
CA GLY A 307 -26.65 2.59 -1.89
C GLY A 307 -27.75 1.91 -1.08
N VAL A 308 -28.81 2.67 -0.76
CA VAL A 308 -29.85 2.32 0.22
C VAL A 308 -30.40 0.90 0.06
N LYS A 309 -30.82 0.53 -1.16
CA LYS A 309 -31.44 -0.78 -1.43
C LYS A 309 -30.51 -1.95 -1.11
N LYS A 310 -29.25 -1.87 -1.56
CA LYS A 310 -28.27 -2.94 -1.36
C LYS A 310 -27.67 -2.90 0.05
N ASN A 311 -27.56 -1.74 0.68
CA ASN A 311 -27.22 -1.64 2.10
C ASN A 311 -28.26 -2.35 2.98
N ILE A 312 -29.56 -2.17 2.72
CA ILE A 312 -30.59 -2.88 3.50
C ILE A 312 -30.43 -4.40 3.33
N ALA A 313 -30.17 -4.87 2.11
CA ALA A 313 -29.96 -6.29 1.85
C ALA A 313 -28.69 -6.87 2.50
N VAL A 314 -27.60 -6.10 2.57
CA VAL A 314 -26.29 -6.58 3.07
C VAL A 314 -26.12 -6.33 4.57
N TYR A 315 -26.66 -5.23 5.10
CA TYR A 315 -26.40 -4.73 6.45
C TYR A 315 -27.65 -4.64 7.33
N ASN A 316 -28.85 -4.88 6.80
CA ASN A 316 -30.12 -4.60 7.47
C ASN A 316 -30.21 -3.13 7.95
N SER A 317 -29.59 -2.21 7.20
CA SER A 317 -29.51 -0.77 7.49
C SER A 317 -29.47 0.02 6.17
N SER A 318 -30.02 1.23 6.14
CA SER A 318 -29.93 2.11 4.96
C SER A 318 -28.53 2.69 4.76
N THR A 319 -27.73 2.78 5.82
CA THR A 319 -26.33 3.22 5.83
C THR A 319 -25.39 2.09 6.22
N PRO A 320 -24.16 2.06 5.71
CA PRO A 320 -23.17 1.07 6.11
C PRO A 320 -22.75 1.28 7.58
N PRO A 321 -22.51 0.20 8.35
CA PRO A 321 -22.02 0.32 9.71
C PRO A 321 -20.55 0.79 9.73
N VAL A 322 -20.19 1.49 10.80
CA VAL A 322 -18.87 2.10 11.00
C VAL A 322 -17.89 1.07 11.55
N TYR A 323 -16.61 1.16 11.19
CA TYR A 323 -15.57 0.38 11.87
C TYR A 323 -15.26 1.02 13.22
N ASP A 324 -15.52 0.31 14.31
CA ASP A 324 -15.30 0.83 15.66
C ASP A 324 -13.80 0.78 16.03
N LEU A 325 -13.09 1.89 15.84
CA LEU A 325 -11.68 2.02 16.25
C LEU A 325 -11.48 1.86 17.76
N SER A 326 -12.51 2.12 18.57
CA SER A 326 -12.42 1.97 20.03
C SER A 326 -12.36 0.50 20.45
N SER A 327 -12.71 -0.44 19.57
CA SER A 327 -12.59 -1.87 19.83
C SER A 327 -11.15 -2.40 19.67
N ILE A 328 -10.23 -1.59 19.14
CA ILE A 328 -8.85 -1.97 18.89
C ILE A 328 -8.06 -1.90 20.21
N SER A 329 -7.76 -3.07 20.76
CA SER A 329 -7.01 -3.24 22.01
C SER A 329 -5.53 -3.57 21.79
N ALA A 330 -5.11 -3.88 20.57
CA ALA A 330 -3.70 -4.10 20.23
C ALA A 330 -2.84 -2.85 20.55
N PRO A 331 -1.58 -3.00 21.01
CA PRO A 331 -0.70 -1.86 21.26
C PRO A 331 -0.32 -1.16 19.95
N VAL A 332 -0.75 0.09 19.75
CA VAL A 332 -0.53 0.86 18.51
C VAL A 332 0.48 1.98 18.71
N THR A 333 1.51 2.01 17.87
CA THR A 333 2.34 3.18 17.61
C THR A 333 1.90 3.85 16.31
N LEU A 334 1.53 5.12 16.37
CA LEU A 334 1.26 5.94 15.19
C LEU A 334 2.53 6.70 14.80
N VAL A 335 2.89 6.69 13.51
CA VAL A 335 3.96 7.53 12.96
C VAL A 335 3.36 8.39 11.85
N VAL A 336 3.28 9.69 12.11
CA VAL A 336 2.55 10.66 11.29
C VAL A 336 3.49 11.78 10.86
N SER A 337 3.20 12.43 9.75
CA SER A 337 3.93 13.63 9.32
C SER A 337 2.98 14.80 9.13
N GLU A 338 3.40 15.99 9.55
CA GLU A 338 2.64 17.22 9.37
C GLU A 338 2.58 17.67 7.89
N SER A 339 3.49 17.17 7.05
CA SER A 339 3.54 17.46 5.61
C SER A 339 2.87 16.40 4.74
N ASP A 340 2.26 15.36 5.32
CA ASP A 340 1.57 14.32 4.55
C ASP A 340 0.20 14.80 4.05
N TRP A 341 0.01 14.77 2.72
CA TRP A 341 -1.24 15.19 2.06
C TRP A 341 -2.36 14.15 2.12
N ILE A 342 -2.02 12.88 2.39
CA ILE A 342 -2.95 11.76 2.41
C ILE A 342 -3.32 11.42 3.86
N SER A 343 -2.33 11.07 4.68
CA SER A 343 -2.48 10.82 6.11
C SER A 343 -2.31 12.13 6.89
N THR A 344 -3.20 13.10 6.64
CA THR A 344 -3.05 14.44 7.22
C THR A 344 -3.05 14.42 8.74
N ILE A 345 -2.34 15.36 9.37
CA ILE A 345 -2.30 15.46 10.84
C ILE A 345 -3.68 15.65 11.46
N LYS A 346 -4.62 16.29 10.75
CA LYS A 346 -6.01 16.46 11.21
C LYS A 346 -6.73 15.11 11.30
N ASP A 347 -6.61 14.30 10.25
CA ASP A 347 -7.21 12.97 10.20
C ASP A 347 -6.51 12.01 11.16
N ALA A 348 -5.18 12.04 11.24
CA ALA A 348 -4.43 11.22 12.18
C ALA A 348 -4.79 11.49 13.65
N ARG A 349 -5.11 12.75 14.01
CA ARG A 349 -5.62 13.09 15.35
C ARG A 349 -7.02 12.50 15.58
N LEU A 350 -7.89 12.45 14.58
CA LEU A 350 -9.18 11.77 14.69
C LEU A 350 -8.98 10.28 14.95
N ILE A 351 -8.06 9.64 14.24
CA ILE A 351 -7.70 8.23 14.47
C ILE A 351 -7.20 8.04 15.91
N GLN A 352 -6.21 8.85 16.33
CA GLN A 352 -5.64 8.77 17.66
C GLN A 352 -6.71 8.90 18.76
N ASN A 353 -7.64 9.85 18.64
CA ASN A 353 -8.68 10.10 19.63
C ASN A 353 -9.71 8.97 19.74
N ASN A 354 -9.86 8.14 18.70
CA ASN A 354 -10.82 7.03 18.68
C ASN A 354 -10.18 5.67 19.02
N LEU A 355 -8.85 5.59 19.12
CA LEU A 355 -8.13 4.38 19.53
C LEU A 355 -7.99 4.32 21.06
N LYS A 356 -8.18 3.13 21.65
CA LYS A 356 -8.02 2.93 23.10
C LYS A 356 -6.58 2.72 23.55
N ASN A 357 -5.74 2.10 22.72
CA ASN A 357 -4.39 1.66 23.11
C ASN A 357 -3.29 2.22 22.21
N VAL A 358 -3.18 3.55 22.15
CA VAL A 358 -2.05 4.23 21.49
C VAL A 358 -0.89 4.29 22.48
N VAL A 359 0.09 3.40 22.33
CA VAL A 359 1.27 3.37 23.20
C VAL A 359 2.26 4.49 22.87
N ARG A 360 2.34 4.92 21.61
CA ARG A 360 3.18 6.03 21.16
C ARG A 360 2.55 6.75 19.98
N ASN A 361 2.73 8.07 19.92
CA ASN A 361 2.41 8.89 18.76
C ASN A 361 3.65 9.69 18.37
N ILE A 362 4.25 9.34 17.24
CA ILE A 362 5.47 9.96 16.71
C ILE A 362 5.05 10.92 15.59
N VAL A 363 5.30 12.21 15.80
CA VAL A 363 4.97 13.26 14.84
C VAL A 363 6.25 13.80 14.21
N ILE A 364 6.37 13.63 12.89
CA ILE A 364 7.43 14.22 12.07
C ILE A 364 7.03 15.65 11.75
N ASN A 365 7.85 16.60 12.20
CA ASN A 365 7.55 18.03 12.10
C ASN A 365 7.61 18.53 10.65
N THR A 366 6.78 19.52 10.35
CA THR A 366 6.72 20.21 9.05
C THR A 366 8.09 20.73 8.56
N THR A 367 9.03 21.03 9.45
CA THR A 367 10.40 21.47 9.08
C THR A 367 11.18 20.43 8.28
N LEU A 368 10.90 19.14 8.46
CA LEU A 368 11.49 18.07 7.66
C LEU A 368 10.80 17.91 6.30
N ASP A 369 9.62 18.47 6.15
CA ASP A 369 8.76 18.37 4.96
C ASP A 369 8.64 16.94 4.43
N PHE A 370 8.41 15.98 5.34
CA PHE A 370 8.41 14.55 5.05
C PHE A 370 7.03 14.11 4.55
N THR A 371 6.93 13.69 3.31
CA THR A 371 5.66 13.43 2.61
C THR A 371 5.30 11.94 2.61
N HIS A 372 4.12 11.60 2.06
CA HIS A 372 3.52 10.27 2.17
C HIS A 372 4.43 9.12 1.71
N LEU A 373 5.12 9.29 0.58
CA LEU A 373 5.96 8.22 0.01
C LEU A 373 7.28 8.05 0.75
N GLU A 374 7.77 9.08 1.45
CA GLU A 374 9.09 9.02 2.10
C GLU A 374 9.13 7.99 3.25
N PHE A 375 7.97 7.60 3.80
CA PHE A 375 7.86 6.56 4.82
C PHE A 375 8.44 5.20 4.41
N VAL A 376 8.44 4.91 3.11
CA VAL A 376 8.97 3.64 2.56
C VAL A 376 9.99 3.85 1.44
N TYR A 377 9.92 4.98 0.71
CA TYR A 377 10.76 5.28 -0.45
C TYR A 377 11.76 6.42 -0.23
N GLY A 378 11.77 7.04 0.95
CA GLY A 378 12.50 8.30 1.18
C GLY A 378 14.02 8.15 1.23
N GLU A 379 14.73 9.19 0.78
CA GLU A 379 16.18 9.29 0.87
C GLU A 379 16.65 9.25 2.33
N ARG A 380 15.86 9.87 3.22
CA ARG A 380 16.09 10.00 4.66
C ARG A 380 15.38 8.92 5.49
N VAL A 381 14.83 7.89 4.85
CA VAL A 381 14.00 6.86 5.53
C VAL A 381 14.73 6.18 6.69
N ASN A 382 16.05 6.03 6.62
CA ASN A 382 16.82 5.38 7.66
C ASN A 382 16.77 6.15 9.00
N SER A 383 17.12 7.43 8.98
CA SER A 383 17.18 8.25 10.19
C SER A 383 15.79 8.58 10.73
N VAL A 384 14.81 8.78 9.83
CA VAL A 384 13.46 9.21 10.20
C VAL A 384 12.55 8.05 10.58
N ILE A 385 12.67 6.89 9.91
CA ILE A 385 11.72 5.77 10.02
C ILE A 385 12.39 4.48 10.49
N ASN A 386 13.34 3.94 9.72
CA ASN A 386 13.83 2.58 9.97
C ASN A 386 14.59 2.45 11.29
N ASP A 387 15.52 3.35 11.60
CA ASP A 387 16.29 3.28 12.85
C ASP A 387 15.39 3.43 14.09
N PRO A 388 14.47 4.42 14.14
CA PRO A 388 13.49 4.50 15.23
C PRO A 388 12.62 3.25 15.37
N ILE A 389 12.12 2.69 14.26
CA ILE A 389 11.27 1.50 14.28
C ILE A 389 12.02 0.29 14.79
N ILE A 390 13.24 0.03 14.29
CA ILE A 390 14.05 -1.10 14.75
C ILE A 390 14.34 -0.99 16.24
N ARG A 391 14.67 0.21 16.75
CA ARG A 391 14.85 0.44 18.19
C ARG A 391 13.56 0.19 18.97
N LEU A 392 12.43 0.69 18.48
CA LEU A 392 11.13 0.48 19.10
C LEU A 392 10.81 -1.01 19.20
N MET A 393 11.00 -1.75 18.11
CA MET A 393 10.69 -3.17 18.03
C MET A 393 11.55 -4.03 18.96
N LYS A 394 12.80 -3.63 19.21
CA LYS A 394 13.68 -4.30 20.18
C LYS A 394 13.33 -4.00 21.64
N SER A 395 12.64 -2.89 21.90
CA SER A 395 12.29 -2.44 23.25
C SER A 395 10.94 -2.99 23.76
N PHE A 396 10.21 -3.71 22.90
CA PHE A 396 8.88 -4.26 23.15
C PHE A 396 8.94 -5.78 23.17
#